data_AF-A0A8S3YGF3-F1
#
_entry.id   AF-A0A8S3YGF3-F1
#
_cell.length_a   1.000
_cell.length_b   1.000
_cell.length_c   1.000
_cell.angle_alpha   90.00
_cell.angle_beta   90.00
_cell.angle_gamma   90.00
#
_symmetry.space_group_name_H-M   'P 1'
#
loop_
_entity.id
_entity.type
_entity.pdbx_description
1 polymer ?
#
loop_
_entity_poly.entity_id
_entity_poly.type
_entity_poly.pdbx_seq_one_letter_code
_entity_poly.pdbx_strand_id
1 'polypeptide(L)'
;MNSHRTWHLDGKPDDKSFSLASGMSKTRLAIVLALAVGIGFMIGILIGTYAICDEVTRDGLYLPGAPDNLVSEADPSISKKIMDAIDPARIEANLRILSEFPHIAGSQRDFDLVKLLKDNFEESGLQVQITPYDVLLSYPSEGSPNTVRLLDGNNTVVYDAKDDESNFSSYRDVVPPFNAYSPSRAVEGQLVFAGYGRVEDYEWLLTIGVNVSGHLVIVKYGHIFRGDKVDIAARYGATGIIIYSDPADCTGQNMGDNRVYPETWWLPPTGAQRGTIFSGDGDPITPGYPANDLAYRYSEETVEPPMPQIPCHPIGYGAAIKIL
;
A
#
# COMPACT_ATOMS: atom_id res chain seq x y z
N MET A 1 -31.01 46.20 45.44
CA MET A 1 -29.94 45.40 46.09
C MET A 1 -28.77 45.38 45.13
N ASN A 2 -27.90 46.38 45.16
CA ASN A 2 -26.63 46.43 45.93
C ASN A 2 -25.72 45.24 45.57
N SER A 3 -24.45 45.38 45.21
CA SER A 3 -23.58 46.51 44.82
C SER A 3 -22.27 45.85 44.34
N HIS A 4 -21.61 46.44 43.35
CA HIS A 4 -20.23 46.09 42.96
C HIS A 4 -19.28 45.98 44.17
N ARG A 5 -18.40 44.98 44.16
CA ARG A 5 -17.09 45.04 44.83
C ARG A 5 -16.02 44.42 43.94
N THR A 6 -15.28 45.32 43.31
CA THR A 6 -13.92 45.14 42.81
C THR A 6 -12.98 44.93 44.01
N TRP A 7 -12.09 43.94 43.93
CA TRP A 7 -10.94 43.83 44.82
C TRP A 7 -9.68 44.15 44.02
N HIS A 8 -9.19 45.38 44.20
CA HIS A 8 -7.81 45.74 43.94
C HIS A 8 -6.94 45.15 45.05
N LEU A 9 -5.88 44.43 44.68
CA LEU A 9 -4.78 44.13 45.57
C LEU A 9 -3.57 44.93 45.08
N ASP A 10 -3.45 46.15 45.63
CA ASP A 10 -2.19 46.86 45.74
C ASP A 10 -1.31 46.12 46.75
N GLY A 11 -0.17 45.64 46.28
CA GLY A 11 0.86 45.03 47.13
C GLY A 11 2.18 45.01 46.39
N LYS A 12 3.03 46.00 46.66
CA LYS A 12 4.43 46.05 46.21
C LYS A 12 5.15 44.72 46.50
N PRO A 13 6.09 44.29 45.64
CA PRO A 13 6.92 43.14 45.93
C PRO A 13 7.79 43.44 47.16
N ASP A 14 7.63 42.61 48.20
CA ASP A 14 8.49 42.61 49.37
C ASP A 14 9.90 42.18 48.94
N ASP A 15 10.82 43.14 49.05
CA ASP A 15 12.25 43.00 48.84
C ASP A 15 12.85 42.19 50.02
N LYS A 16 12.58 40.88 50.04
CA LYS A 16 13.20 39.94 50.99
C LYS A 16 14.53 39.49 50.43
N SER A 17 15.53 40.34 50.66
CA SER A 17 16.94 39.96 50.65
C SER A 17 17.13 38.61 51.36
N PHE A 18 17.66 37.63 50.62
CA PHE A 18 18.05 36.33 51.16
C PHE A 18 19.27 36.54 52.05
N SER A 19 19.01 36.80 53.33
CA SER A 19 20.00 36.79 54.40
C SER A 19 20.52 35.36 54.54
N LEU A 20 21.73 35.12 54.03
CA LEU A 20 22.51 33.91 54.32
C LEU A 20 22.73 33.85 55.84
N ALA A 21 22.09 32.88 56.50
CA ALA A 21 22.29 32.59 57.91
C ALA A 21 23.79 32.32 58.17
N SER A 22 24.45 33.34 58.73
CA SER A 22 25.84 33.35 59.14
C SER A 22 25.98 32.59 60.47
N GLY A 23 26.31 31.31 60.39
CA GLY A 23 26.50 30.51 61.60
C GLY A 23 27.16 29.13 61.46
N MET A 24 27.61 28.74 60.27
CA MET A 24 28.38 27.49 60.10
C MET A 24 29.87 27.79 59.96
N SER A 25 30.70 27.16 60.80
CA SER A 25 32.14 27.17 60.57
C SER A 25 32.47 26.52 59.22
N LYS A 26 33.55 26.97 58.57
CA LYS A 26 33.99 26.43 57.26
C LYS A 26 34.12 24.90 57.27
N THR A 27 34.49 24.33 58.41
CA THR A 27 34.58 22.89 58.64
C THR A 27 33.21 22.19 58.59
N ARG A 28 32.17 22.79 59.17
CA ARG A 28 30.80 22.24 59.13
C ARG A 28 30.20 22.33 57.73
N LEU A 29 30.45 23.42 57.01
CA LEU A 29 30.02 23.57 55.62
C LEU A 29 30.68 22.52 54.71
N ALA A 30 31.98 22.26 54.91
CA ALA A 30 32.70 21.22 54.17
C ALA A 30 32.15 19.81 54.43
N ILE A 31 31.78 19.51 55.69
CA ILE A 31 31.17 18.22 56.06
C ILE A 31 29.78 18.07 55.43
N VAL A 32 28.95 19.11 55.44
CA VAL A 32 27.61 19.08 54.83
C VAL A 32 27.70 18.90 53.31
N LEU A 33 28.65 19.58 52.65
CA LEU A 33 28.91 19.40 51.22
C LEU A 33 29.40 17.98 50.90
N ALA A 34 30.32 17.42 51.71
CA ALA A 34 30.81 16.06 51.52
C ALA A 34 29.68 15.02 51.69
N LEU A 35 28.80 15.20 52.68
CA LEU A 35 27.62 14.36 52.89
C LEU A 35 26.62 14.49 51.72
N ALA A 36 26.38 15.70 51.22
CA ALA A 36 25.49 15.93 50.08
C ALA A 36 26.03 15.28 48.79
N VAL A 37 27.35 15.35 48.55
CA VAL A 37 27.99 14.67 47.43
C VAL A 37 27.93 13.16 47.60
N GLY A 38 28.17 12.63 48.81
CA GLY A 38 28.05 11.19 49.09
C GLY A 38 26.63 10.65 48.91
N ILE A 39 25.63 11.39 49.37
CA ILE A 39 24.21 11.05 49.17
C ILE A 39 23.84 11.15 47.69
N GLY A 40 24.27 12.20 46.99
CA GLY A 40 24.07 12.35 45.56
C GLY A 40 24.71 11.22 44.74
N PHE A 41 25.89 10.76 45.14
CA PHE A 41 26.57 9.62 44.52
C PHE A 41 25.84 8.30 44.81
N MET A 42 25.35 8.08 46.03
CA MET A 42 24.53 6.91 46.36
C MET A 42 23.19 6.89 45.62
N ILE A 43 22.52 8.04 45.50
CA ILE A 43 21.30 8.17 44.70
C ILE A 43 21.63 7.96 43.22
N GLY A 44 22.76 8.48 42.73
CA GLY A 44 23.23 8.25 41.37
C GLY A 44 23.51 6.77 41.08
N ILE A 45 24.11 6.04 42.02
CA ILE A 45 24.29 4.59 41.92
C ILE A 45 22.94 3.89 41.94
N LEU A 46 22.03 4.23 42.86
CA LEU A 46 20.70 3.62 42.94
C LEU A 46 19.88 3.84 41.67
N ILE A 47 19.90 5.05 41.10
CA ILE A 47 19.27 5.35 39.81
C ILE A 47 19.99 4.59 38.69
N GLY A 48 21.33 4.55 38.69
CA GLY A 48 22.11 3.79 37.72
C GLY A 48 21.83 2.28 37.75
N THR A 49 21.59 1.69 38.93
CA THR A 49 21.33 0.25 39.09
C THR A 49 19.86 -0.14 38.96
N TYR A 50 18.91 0.78 39.21
CA TYR A 50 17.48 0.44 39.23
C TYR A 50 16.64 1.20 38.18
N ALA A 51 17.13 2.30 37.61
CA ALA A 51 16.43 3.06 36.56
C ALA A 51 16.99 2.79 35.15
N ILE A 52 18.24 2.32 35.05
CA ILE A 52 18.71 1.63 33.85
C ILE A 52 18.19 0.21 33.99
N CYS A 53 17.00 -0.05 33.44
CA CYS A 53 16.67 -1.42 33.06
C CYS A 53 17.86 -1.89 32.23
N ASP A 54 18.49 -2.99 32.63
CA ASP A 54 19.11 -3.85 31.63
C ASP A 54 18.00 -4.05 30.61
N GLU A 55 18.14 -3.42 29.45
CA GLU A 55 17.53 -3.88 28.22
C GLU A 55 18.22 -5.22 27.97
N VAL A 56 17.85 -6.22 28.79
CA VAL A 56 17.96 -7.62 28.44
C VAL A 56 17.25 -7.62 27.11
N THR A 57 18.05 -7.75 26.04
CA THR A 57 17.64 -8.17 24.73
C THR A 57 16.80 -9.43 24.93
N ARG A 58 15.51 -9.23 25.23
CA ARG A 58 14.50 -10.25 25.14
C ARG A 58 14.29 -10.36 23.65
N ASP A 59 15.02 -11.29 23.05
CA ASP A 59 14.75 -11.77 21.70
C ASP A 59 13.32 -12.33 21.72
N GLY A 60 12.33 -11.48 21.45
CA GLY A 60 10.93 -11.82 21.56
C GLY A 60 10.00 -10.60 21.54
N LEU A 61 8.88 -10.73 20.83
CA LEU A 61 7.84 -9.71 20.72
C LEU A 61 7.17 -9.51 22.09
N TYR A 62 7.27 -8.32 22.70
CA TYR A 62 6.52 -8.01 23.92
C TYR A 62 5.08 -7.59 23.57
N LEU A 63 4.10 -8.39 23.97
CA LEU A 63 2.68 -8.09 23.84
C LEU A 63 2.08 -7.76 25.22
N PRO A 64 1.69 -6.49 25.48
CA PRO A 64 1.13 -6.10 26.77
C PRO A 64 -0.13 -6.92 27.10
N GLY A 65 -0.13 -7.63 28.23
CA GLY A 65 -1.27 -8.43 28.68
C GLY A 65 -1.32 -9.87 28.18
N ALA A 66 -0.40 -10.29 27.30
CA ALA A 66 -0.21 -11.71 26.97
C ALA A 66 0.74 -12.37 28.00
N PRO A 67 0.41 -13.55 28.54
CA PRO A 67 1.30 -14.24 29.46
C PRO A 67 2.54 -14.75 28.71
N ASP A 68 3.72 -14.64 29.34
CA ASP A 68 5.03 -14.90 28.72
C ASP A 68 5.14 -16.29 28.06
N ASN A 69 4.41 -17.29 28.57
CA ASN A 69 4.37 -18.65 28.02
C ASN A 69 3.64 -18.77 26.66
N LEU A 70 2.82 -17.79 26.30
CA LEU A 70 2.14 -17.72 25.00
C LEU A 70 3.03 -17.11 23.92
N VAL A 71 4.10 -16.41 24.33
CA VAL A 71 5.00 -15.65 23.45
C VAL A 71 6.43 -16.18 23.50
N SER A 72 6.75 -17.05 24.46
CA SER A 72 8.02 -17.78 24.51
C SER A 72 8.05 -18.88 23.47
N GLU A 73 9.16 -18.97 22.73
CA GLU A 73 9.40 -20.10 21.84
C GLU A 73 9.38 -21.42 22.61
N ALA A 74 8.68 -22.43 22.06
CA ALA A 74 8.55 -23.73 22.69
C ALA A 74 9.91 -24.46 22.80
N ASP A 75 10.79 -24.29 21.81
CA ASP A 75 12.16 -24.79 21.82
C ASP A 75 13.10 -23.88 21.00
N PRO A 76 13.87 -23.00 21.66
CA PRO A 76 14.82 -22.10 20.99
C PRO A 76 15.89 -22.80 20.15
N SER A 77 16.18 -24.07 20.44
CA SER A 77 17.15 -24.84 19.65
C SER A 77 16.60 -25.19 18.26
N ILE A 78 15.29 -25.34 18.13
CA ILE A 78 14.61 -25.58 16.85
C ILE A 78 14.53 -24.29 16.05
N SER A 79 14.11 -23.18 16.67
CA SER A 79 14.07 -21.87 16.01
C SER A 79 15.44 -21.50 15.46
N LYS A 80 16.50 -21.69 16.26
CA LYS A 80 17.88 -21.48 15.81
C LYS A 80 18.24 -22.35 14.61
N LYS A 81 17.92 -23.65 14.63
CA LYS A 81 18.16 -24.54 13.48
C LYS A 81 17.42 -24.09 12.22
N ILE A 82 16.19 -23.60 12.35
CA ILE A 82 15.41 -23.07 11.21
C ILE A 82 16.10 -21.82 10.66
N MET A 83 16.45 -20.86 11.52
CA MET A 83 17.12 -19.63 11.11
C MET A 83 18.48 -19.90 10.46
N ASP A 84 19.28 -20.80 11.04
CA ASP A 84 20.58 -21.21 10.51
C ASP A 84 20.46 -21.96 9.16
N ALA A 85 19.28 -22.52 8.84
CA ALA A 85 19.02 -23.21 7.59
C ALA A 85 18.55 -22.28 6.44
N ILE A 86 18.21 -21.03 6.73
CA ILE A 86 17.81 -20.05 5.70
C ILE A 86 19.07 -19.55 4.98
N ASP A 87 19.14 -19.83 3.69
CA ASP A 87 20.29 -19.49 2.84
C ASP A 87 19.90 -18.40 1.82
N PRO A 88 20.47 -17.17 1.91
CA PRO A 88 20.24 -16.10 0.94
C PRO A 88 20.54 -16.49 -0.51
N ALA A 89 21.55 -17.32 -0.75
CA ALA A 89 21.91 -17.74 -2.11
C ALA A 89 20.82 -18.65 -2.72
N ARG A 90 20.15 -19.45 -1.90
CA ARG A 90 18.99 -20.26 -2.34
C ARG A 90 17.78 -19.38 -2.63
N ILE A 91 17.52 -18.37 -1.80
CA ILE A 91 16.44 -17.40 -2.05
C ILE A 91 16.66 -16.69 -3.39
N GLU A 92 17.88 -16.21 -3.64
CA GLU A 92 18.24 -15.54 -4.90
C GLU A 92 18.10 -16.48 -6.11
N ALA A 93 18.58 -17.72 -6.02
CA ALA A 93 18.45 -18.71 -7.09
C ALA A 93 16.97 -19.04 -7.39
N ASN A 94 16.15 -19.23 -6.35
CA ASN A 94 14.72 -19.46 -6.50
C ASN A 94 14.03 -18.26 -7.17
N LEU A 95 14.34 -17.03 -6.74
CA LEU A 95 13.76 -15.84 -7.32
C LEU A 95 14.07 -15.72 -8.82
N ARG A 96 15.33 -16.00 -9.23
CA ARG A 96 15.69 -15.98 -10.66
C ARG A 96 14.84 -16.92 -11.50
N ILE A 97 14.59 -18.14 -11.01
CA ILE A 97 13.78 -19.14 -11.73
C ILE A 97 12.32 -18.71 -11.78
N LEU A 98 11.77 -18.26 -10.65
CA LEU A 98 10.37 -17.85 -10.54
C LEU A 98 10.06 -16.62 -11.41
N SER A 99 11.01 -15.68 -11.55
CA SER A 99 10.82 -14.42 -12.29
C SER A 99 11.36 -14.44 -13.73
N GLU A 100 11.75 -15.58 -14.27
CA GLU A 100 12.40 -15.66 -15.60
C GLU A 100 11.45 -15.32 -16.75
N PHE A 101 10.16 -15.70 -16.64
CA PHE A 101 9.14 -15.50 -17.67
C PHE A 101 7.83 -15.02 -17.04
N PRO A 102 6.98 -14.27 -17.78
CA PRO A 102 5.64 -13.93 -17.33
C PRO A 102 4.84 -15.17 -16.93
N HIS A 103 4.17 -15.11 -15.77
CA HIS A 103 3.45 -16.24 -15.19
C HIS A 103 2.08 -15.80 -14.65
N ILE A 104 1.30 -15.11 -15.50
CA ILE A 104 -0.06 -14.70 -15.16
C ILE A 104 -0.92 -15.92 -14.84
N ALA A 105 -1.83 -15.77 -13.87
CA ALA A 105 -2.74 -16.83 -13.43
C ALA A 105 -3.39 -17.52 -14.65
N GLY A 106 -3.47 -18.85 -14.63
CA GLY A 106 -4.11 -19.63 -15.70
C GLY A 106 -3.27 -19.82 -16.97
N SER A 107 -2.07 -19.23 -17.04
CA SER A 107 -1.13 -19.46 -18.16
C SER A 107 -0.41 -20.80 -18.02
N GLN A 108 0.18 -21.27 -19.14
CA GLN A 108 1.02 -22.47 -19.11
C GLN A 108 2.21 -22.33 -18.17
N ARG A 109 2.85 -21.15 -18.14
CA ARG A 109 4.00 -20.90 -17.26
C ARG A 109 3.62 -20.96 -15.79
N ASP A 110 2.47 -20.40 -15.42
CA ASP A 110 1.94 -20.49 -14.04
C ASP A 110 1.77 -21.97 -13.61
N PHE A 111 1.19 -22.80 -14.48
CA PHE A 111 1.07 -24.24 -14.21
C PHE A 111 2.41 -24.97 -14.11
N ASP A 112 3.40 -24.59 -14.92
CA ASP A 112 4.75 -25.16 -14.84
C ASP A 112 5.44 -24.82 -13.51
N LEU A 113 5.21 -23.61 -12.97
CA LEU A 113 5.70 -23.23 -11.64
C LEU A 113 5.02 -24.00 -10.51
N VAL A 114 3.72 -24.33 -10.64
CA VAL A 114 3.03 -25.20 -9.68
C VAL A 114 3.69 -26.58 -9.61
N LYS A 115 4.07 -27.16 -10.75
CA LYS A 115 4.78 -28.44 -10.80
C LYS A 115 6.17 -28.34 -10.15
N LEU A 116 6.93 -27.29 -10.48
CA LEU A 116 8.23 -27.03 -9.87
C LEU A 116 8.14 -26.96 -8.34
N LEU A 117 7.16 -26.22 -7.81
CA LEU A 117 6.96 -26.10 -6.37
C LEU A 117 6.54 -27.44 -5.73
N LYS A 118 5.66 -28.20 -6.40
CA LYS A 118 5.28 -29.53 -5.95
C LYS A 118 6.51 -30.43 -5.80
N ASP A 119 7.33 -30.52 -6.84
CA ASP A 119 8.50 -31.38 -6.86
C ASP A 119 9.51 -30.97 -5.76
N ASN A 120 9.79 -29.67 -5.62
CA ASN A 120 10.66 -29.13 -4.57
C ASN A 120 10.18 -29.48 -3.15
N PHE A 121 8.87 -29.41 -2.90
CA PHE A 121 8.29 -29.75 -1.61
C PHE A 121 8.32 -31.25 -1.32
N GLU A 122 8.06 -32.09 -2.33
CA GLU A 122 8.18 -33.55 -2.19
C GLU A 122 9.62 -33.99 -1.95
N GLU A 123 10.59 -33.40 -2.65
CA GLU A 123 12.03 -33.62 -2.42
C GLU A 123 12.46 -33.20 -1.01
N SER A 124 11.78 -32.19 -0.44
CA SER A 124 11.99 -31.75 0.95
C SER A 124 11.30 -32.65 1.98
N GLY A 125 10.62 -33.71 1.55
CA GLY A 125 9.96 -34.69 2.42
C GLY A 125 8.52 -34.34 2.81
N LEU A 126 7.90 -33.36 2.15
CA LEU A 126 6.50 -33.00 2.38
C LEU A 126 5.55 -33.85 1.53
N GLN A 127 4.35 -34.10 2.04
CA GLN A 127 3.25 -34.65 1.24
C GLN A 127 2.49 -33.49 0.59
N VAL A 128 2.39 -33.50 -0.74
CA VAL A 128 1.84 -32.38 -1.52
C VAL A 128 0.70 -32.85 -2.40
N GLN A 129 -0.36 -32.05 -2.48
CA GLN A 129 -1.48 -32.26 -3.39
C GLN A 129 -1.74 -30.98 -4.20
N ILE A 130 -1.96 -31.15 -5.51
CA ILE A 130 -2.47 -30.07 -6.38
C ILE A 130 -3.99 -30.16 -6.41
N THR A 131 -4.65 -29.04 -6.16
CA THR A 131 -6.12 -28.93 -6.16
C THR A 131 -6.54 -27.85 -7.15
N PRO A 132 -7.03 -28.21 -8.36
CA PRO A 132 -7.45 -27.25 -9.37
C PRO A 132 -8.85 -26.69 -9.06
N TYR A 133 -9.11 -25.47 -9.56
CA TYR A 133 -10.42 -24.82 -9.58
C TYR A 133 -10.62 -24.14 -10.93
N ASP A 134 -11.83 -24.24 -11.46
CA ASP A 134 -12.23 -23.61 -12.72
C ASP A 134 -12.94 -22.29 -12.42
N VAL A 135 -12.13 -21.23 -12.29
CA VAL A 135 -12.54 -19.87 -11.91
C VAL A 135 -12.67 -18.95 -13.11
N LEU A 136 -13.50 -17.91 -13.00
CA LEU A 136 -13.59 -16.86 -14.01
C LEU A 136 -12.35 -15.96 -13.94
N LEU A 137 -11.56 -15.94 -15.02
CA LEU A 137 -10.44 -15.00 -15.20
C LEU A 137 -10.76 -14.01 -16.33
N SER A 138 -10.02 -12.90 -16.37
CA SER A 138 -10.19 -11.83 -17.34
C SER A 138 -8.85 -11.49 -17.99
N TYR A 139 -8.85 -11.39 -19.33
CA TYR A 139 -7.68 -11.07 -20.14
C TYR A 139 -8.05 -10.10 -21.26
N PRO A 140 -7.10 -9.27 -21.73
CA PRO A 140 -7.29 -8.43 -22.91
C PRO A 140 -7.38 -9.30 -24.18
N SER A 141 -8.07 -8.79 -25.20
CA SER A 141 -8.16 -9.46 -26.50
C SER A 141 -6.88 -9.28 -27.31
N GLU A 142 -6.32 -10.38 -27.85
CA GLU A 142 -5.14 -10.33 -28.72
C GLU A 142 -5.43 -9.66 -30.08
N GLY A 143 -6.66 -9.83 -30.59
CA GLY A 143 -7.05 -9.30 -31.91
C GLY A 143 -7.55 -7.85 -31.89
N SER A 144 -7.91 -7.35 -30.70
CA SER A 144 -8.50 -6.03 -30.50
C SER A 144 -7.89 -5.40 -29.24
N PRO A 145 -6.68 -4.82 -29.33
CA PRO A 145 -6.03 -4.23 -28.17
C PRO A 145 -6.84 -3.06 -27.61
N ASN A 146 -6.78 -2.88 -26.30
CA ASN A 146 -7.38 -1.74 -25.64
C ASN A 146 -6.62 -0.46 -26.05
N THR A 147 -7.34 0.66 -26.13
CA THR A 147 -6.72 1.95 -26.49
C THR A 147 -7.42 3.10 -25.77
N VAL A 148 -6.64 4.09 -25.38
CA VAL A 148 -7.15 5.39 -24.95
C VAL A 148 -6.70 6.43 -25.98
N ARG A 149 -7.65 7.11 -26.61
CA ARG A 149 -7.38 8.06 -27.70
C ARG A 149 -7.93 9.43 -27.36
N LEU A 150 -7.13 10.46 -27.62
CA LEU A 150 -7.57 11.85 -27.58
C LEU A 150 -7.99 12.27 -28.98
N LEU A 151 -9.20 12.81 -29.11
CA LEU A 151 -9.77 13.29 -30.36
C LEU A 151 -9.83 14.82 -30.36
N ASP A 152 -9.64 15.43 -31.53
CA ASP A 152 -9.96 16.85 -31.74
C ASP A 152 -11.46 17.08 -32.04
N GLY A 153 -11.86 18.33 -32.23
CA GLY A 153 -13.24 18.69 -32.56
C GLY A 153 -13.74 18.19 -33.93
N ASN A 154 -12.87 17.61 -34.76
CA ASN A 154 -13.21 16.98 -36.04
C ASN A 154 -13.19 15.44 -35.94
N ASN A 155 -13.16 14.88 -34.73
CA ASN A 155 -13.03 13.44 -34.46
C ASN A 155 -11.75 12.83 -35.04
N THR A 156 -10.68 13.62 -35.19
CA THR A 156 -9.37 13.12 -35.61
C THR A 156 -8.55 12.73 -34.39
N VAL A 157 -7.90 11.57 -34.44
CA VAL A 157 -7.00 11.11 -33.36
C VAL A 157 -5.77 12.01 -33.32
N VAL A 158 -5.62 12.79 -32.24
CA VAL A 158 -4.45 13.66 -32.02
C VAL A 158 -3.41 13.00 -31.11
N TYR A 159 -3.83 12.05 -30.29
CA TYR A 159 -2.95 11.24 -29.48
C TYR A 159 -3.56 9.84 -29.26
N ASP A 160 -2.71 8.83 -29.29
CA ASP A 160 -3.07 7.44 -29.07
C ASP A 160 -2.15 6.88 -28.00
N ALA A 161 -2.69 6.66 -26.81
CA ALA A 161 -2.00 6.05 -25.67
C ALA A 161 -1.93 4.53 -25.88
N LYS A 162 -1.28 4.10 -26.96
CA LYS A 162 -1.09 2.69 -27.25
C LYS A 162 -0.31 2.02 -26.12
N ASP A 163 -0.70 0.79 -25.84
CA ASP A 163 -0.09 -0.11 -24.86
C ASP A 163 1.35 -0.44 -25.26
N ASP A 164 2.29 0.44 -24.92
CA ASP A 164 3.71 0.16 -25.09
C ASP A 164 4.48 0.49 -23.80
N GLU A 165 4.69 -0.54 -22.97
CA GLU A 165 5.71 -0.54 -21.91
C GLU A 165 7.12 -0.70 -22.52
N SER A 166 7.42 0.09 -23.57
CA SER A 166 8.61 0.27 -24.42
C SER A 166 9.74 -0.77 -24.39
N ASN A 167 10.23 -1.14 -23.22
CA ASN A 167 11.31 -2.11 -23.03
C ASN A 167 10.84 -3.55 -22.84
N PHE A 168 9.55 -3.76 -22.51
CA PHE A 168 9.03 -5.06 -22.11
C PHE A 168 7.94 -5.61 -23.02
N SER A 169 7.25 -4.75 -23.78
CA SER A 169 6.15 -5.13 -24.68
C SER A 169 6.55 -6.12 -25.76
N SER A 170 7.84 -6.25 -26.06
CA SER A 170 8.40 -7.16 -27.07
C SER A 170 8.74 -8.55 -26.54
N TYR A 171 8.75 -8.76 -25.22
CA TYR A 171 8.93 -10.10 -24.66
C TYR A 171 7.68 -10.93 -24.89
N ARG A 172 7.90 -12.20 -25.20
CA ARG A 172 6.84 -13.18 -25.37
C ARG A 172 6.00 -13.28 -24.09
N ASP A 173 4.69 -13.44 -24.25
CA ASP A 173 3.73 -13.73 -23.18
C ASP A 173 3.54 -12.59 -22.15
N VAL A 174 4.08 -11.39 -22.42
CA VAL A 174 3.73 -10.18 -21.66
C VAL A 174 2.36 -9.68 -22.10
N VAL A 175 1.36 -9.82 -21.23
CA VAL A 175 0.02 -9.25 -21.47
C VAL A 175 0.08 -7.73 -21.44
N PRO A 176 -0.61 -6.99 -22.33
CA PRO A 176 -0.63 -5.52 -22.29
C PRO A 176 -1.27 -5.01 -20.98
N PRO A 177 -1.08 -3.73 -20.60
CA PRO A 177 -1.75 -3.16 -19.45
C PRO A 177 -3.28 -3.27 -19.59
N PHE A 178 -3.95 -3.73 -18.54
CA PHE A 178 -5.40 -3.77 -18.47
C PHE A 178 -5.86 -3.83 -17.02
N ASN A 179 -7.11 -3.46 -16.77
CA ASN A 179 -7.77 -3.72 -15.51
C ASN A 179 -8.70 -4.93 -15.66
N ALA A 180 -8.40 -6.00 -14.93
CA ALA A 180 -9.13 -7.25 -15.01
C ALA A 180 -10.58 -7.08 -14.54
N TYR A 181 -11.51 -7.74 -15.24
CA TYR A 181 -12.96 -7.67 -15.09
C TYR A 181 -13.61 -6.36 -15.59
N SER A 182 -12.86 -5.51 -16.30
CA SER A 182 -13.46 -4.36 -16.97
C SER A 182 -14.38 -4.80 -18.11
N PRO A 183 -15.59 -4.22 -18.25
CA PRO A 183 -16.49 -4.57 -19.34
C PRO A 183 -15.93 -4.09 -20.69
N SER A 184 -16.00 -4.97 -21.69
CA SER A 184 -15.58 -4.66 -23.06
C SER A 184 -16.58 -3.73 -23.76
N ARG A 185 -16.38 -2.42 -23.62
CA ARG A 185 -17.21 -1.40 -24.28
C ARG A 185 -16.38 -0.18 -24.67
N ALA A 186 -16.56 0.30 -25.89
CA ALA A 186 -16.03 1.59 -26.32
C ALA A 186 -16.94 2.72 -25.83
N VAL A 187 -16.33 3.75 -25.24
CA VAL A 187 -17.02 4.95 -24.75
C VAL A 187 -16.25 6.18 -25.20
N GLU A 188 -16.98 7.26 -25.50
CA GLU A 188 -16.44 8.55 -25.92
C GLU A 188 -17.16 9.64 -25.14
N GLY A 189 -16.42 10.65 -24.69
CA GLY A 189 -16.97 11.76 -23.92
C GLY A 189 -15.89 12.77 -23.53
N GLN A 190 -16.32 13.90 -22.95
CA GLN A 190 -15.35 14.82 -22.34
C GLN A 190 -14.70 14.17 -21.13
N LEU A 191 -13.47 14.58 -20.85
CA LEU A 191 -12.66 14.05 -19.76
C LEU A 191 -12.69 14.99 -18.56
N VAL A 192 -12.95 14.45 -17.37
CA VAL A 192 -12.86 15.17 -16.10
C VAL A 192 -11.77 14.55 -15.22
N PHE A 193 -10.85 15.37 -14.73
CA PHE A 193 -9.88 14.95 -13.73
C PHE A 193 -10.53 14.93 -12.34
N ALA A 194 -10.52 13.76 -11.68
CA ALA A 194 -11.20 13.55 -10.41
C ALA A 194 -10.23 13.13 -9.28
N GLY A 195 -9.04 13.73 -9.22
CA GLY A 195 -8.09 13.53 -8.13
C GLY A 195 -7.69 12.06 -7.97
N TYR A 196 -7.90 11.50 -6.77
CA TYR A 196 -7.68 10.07 -6.49
C TYR A 196 -8.95 9.23 -6.64
N GLY A 197 -10.05 9.78 -7.18
CA GLY A 197 -11.31 9.07 -7.37
C GLY A 197 -11.99 8.64 -6.06
N ARG A 198 -11.71 9.33 -4.95
CA ARG A 198 -12.37 9.11 -3.67
C ARG A 198 -13.71 9.85 -3.65
N VAL A 199 -14.59 9.47 -2.73
CA VAL A 199 -15.91 10.12 -2.59
C VAL A 199 -15.76 11.64 -2.42
N GLU A 200 -14.82 12.08 -1.58
CA GLU A 200 -14.53 13.49 -1.34
C GLU A 200 -14.03 14.24 -2.59
N ASP A 201 -13.37 13.56 -3.52
CA ASP A 201 -12.89 14.17 -4.77
C ASP A 201 -14.08 14.50 -5.67
N TYR A 202 -15.08 13.61 -5.76
CA TYR A 202 -16.31 13.84 -6.52
C TYR A 202 -17.25 14.83 -5.84
N GLU A 203 -17.37 14.79 -4.51
CA GLU A 203 -18.12 15.80 -3.75
C GLU A 203 -17.53 17.19 -3.98
N TRP A 204 -16.21 17.33 -3.95
CA TRP A 204 -15.54 18.59 -4.25
C TRP A 204 -15.83 19.08 -5.67
N LEU A 205 -15.78 18.21 -6.69
CA LEU A 205 -16.14 18.58 -8.05
C LEU A 205 -17.56 19.17 -8.14
N LEU A 206 -18.53 18.59 -7.44
CA LEU A 206 -19.89 19.12 -7.39
C LEU A 206 -19.95 20.51 -6.72
N THR A 207 -19.14 20.76 -5.67
CA THR A 207 -19.11 22.08 -5.02
C THR A 207 -18.60 23.21 -5.93
N ILE A 208 -17.73 22.87 -6.88
CA ILE A 208 -17.22 23.82 -7.89
C ILE A 208 -18.03 23.80 -9.20
N GLY A 209 -19.16 23.09 -9.22
CA GLY A 209 -20.09 23.05 -10.36
C GLY A 209 -19.69 22.11 -11.50
N VAL A 210 -18.78 21.16 -11.27
CA VAL A 210 -18.37 20.14 -12.25
C VAL A 210 -19.16 18.86 -12.02
N ASN A 211 -19.93 18.43 -13.03
CA ASN A 211 -20.70 17.18 -12.99
C ASN A 211 -20.10 16.14 -13.95
N VAL A 212 -19.69 14.98 -13.41
CA VAL A 212 -19.07 13.88 -14.16
C VAL A 212 -20.09 12.97 -14.85
N SER A 213 -21.38 13.13 -14.58
CA SER A 213 -22.43 12.33 -15.20
C SER A 213 -22.39 12.44 -16.73
N GLY A 214 -22.29 11.30 -17.43
CA GLY A 214 -22.17 11.24 -18.89
C GLY A 214 -20.74 11.45 -19.42
N HIS A 215 -19.75 11.66 -18.55
CA HIS A 215 -18.37 11.96 -18.93
C HIS A 215 -17.41 10.82 -18.62
N LEU A 216 -16.26 10.85 -19.27
CA LEU A 216 -15.10 10.05 -18.89
C LEU A 216 -14.41 10.72 -17.71
N VAL A 217 -13.84 9.93 -16.81
CA VAL A 217 -13.01 10.44 -15.71
C VAL A 217 -11.59 9.91 -15.80
N ILE A 218 -10.62 10.73 -15.42
CA ILE A 218 -9.23 10.31 -15.22
C ILE A 218 -8.84 10.55 -13.77
N VAL A 219 -8.27 9.52 -13.14
CA VAL A 219 -7.90 9.54 -11.72
C VAL A 219 -6.50 8.96 -11.50
N LYS A 220 -5.91 9.33 -10.37
CA LYS A 220 -4.65 8.77 -9.88
C LYS A 220 -4.87 7.44 -9.16
N TYR A 221 -3.92 6.52 -9.30
CA TYR A 221 -3.76 5.40 -8.36
C TYR A 221 -3.43 5.91 -6.93
N GLY A 222 -3.67 5.08 -5.91
CA GLY A 222 -3.36 5.40 -4.51
C GLY A 222 -4.59 5.67 -3.63
N HIS A 223 -4.36 5.80 -2.32
CA HIS A 223 -5.34 6.04 -1.24
C HIS A 223 -6.42 4.96 -1.01
N ILE A 224 -7.16 4.57 -2.04
CA ILE A 224 -8.22 3.55 -1.97
C ILE A 224 -7.98 2.45 -3.01
N PHE A 225 -8.67 1.32 -2.85
CA PHE A 225 -8.61 0.23 -3.81
C PHE A 225 -9.12 0.69 -5.19
N ARG A 226 -8.54 0.14 -6.26
CA ARG A 226 -8.85 0.58 -7.62
C ARG A 226 -10.26 0.22 -8.05
N GLY A 227 -10.81 -0.92 -7.61
CA GLY A 227 -12.21 -1.29 -7.84
C GLY A 227 -13.17 -0.26 -7.24
N ASP A 228 -12.90 0.19 -6.02
CA ASP A 228 -13.70 1.24 -5.37
C ASP A 228 -13.74 2.53 -6.21
N LYS A 229 -12.62 2.92 -6.84
CA LYS A 229 -12.59 4.11 -7.74
C LYS A 229 -13.56 3.94 -8.91
N VAL A 230 -13.61 2.75 -9.50
CA VAL A 230 -14.51 2.43 -10.61
C VAL A 230 -15.97 2.44 -10.13
N ASP A 231 -16.25 1.81 -9.00
CA ASP A 231 -17.59 1.75 -8.41
C ASP A 231 -18.10 3.14 -8.02
N ILE A 232 -17.26 3.97 -7.41
CA ILE A 232 -17.59 5.36 -7.08
C ILE A 232 -17.84 6.16 -8.36
N ALA A 233 -16.95 6.10 -9.35
CA ALA A 233 -17.12 6.80 -10.63
C ALA A 233 -18.46 6.46 -11.30
N ALA A 234 -18.81 5.17 -11.33
CA ALA A 234 -20.07 4.68 -11.86
C ALA A 234 -21.28 5.25 -11.08
N ARG A 235 -21.21 5.30 -9.74
CA ARG A 235 -22.28 5.89 -8.90
C ARG A 235 -22.49 7.38 -9.13
N TYR A 236 -21.42 8.12 -9.47
CA TYR A 236 -21.52 9.53 -9.87
C TYR A 236 -21.90 9.72 -11.35
N GLY A 237 -22.12 8.62 -12.09
CA GLY A 237 -22.63 8.62 -13.46
C GLY A 237 -21.57 8.76 -14.55
N ALA A 238 -20.28 8.57 -14.22
CA ALA A 238 -19.24 8.51 -15.24
C ALA A 238 -19.49 7.32 -16.19
N THR A 239 -19.12 7.47 -17.45
CA THR A 239 -19.34 6.43 -18.49
C THR A 239 -18.13 5.53 -18.67
N GLY A 240 -16.97 5.94 -18.18
CA GLY A 240 -15.71 5.19 -18.19
C GLY A 240 -14.65 5.92 -17.37
N ILE A 241 -13.59 5.19 -17.01
CA ILE A 241 -12.54 5.66 -16.12
C ILE A 241 -11.16 5.29 -16.64
N ILE A 242 -10.23 6.23 -16.57
CA ILE A 242 -8.81 6.04 -16.86
C ILE A 242 -8.04 6.19 -15.55
N ILE A 243 -7.13 5.26 -15.27
CA ILE A 243 -6.33 5.31 -14.03
C ILE A 243 -4.85 5.38 -14.39
N TYR A 244 -4.10 6.31 -13.79
CA TYR A 244 -2.66 6.43 -14.00
C TYR A 244 -1.89 6.51 -12.68
N SER A 245 -0.63 6.11 -12.68
CA SER A 245 0.27 6.26 -11.52
C SER A 245 0.93 7.63 -11.54
N ASP A 246 0.56 8.53 -10.63
CA ASP A 246 1.08 9.90 -10.66
C ASP A 246 2.58 9.95 -10.32
N PRO A 247 3.41 10.70 -11.07
CA PRO A 247 4.84 10.80 -10.78
C PRO A 247 5.15 11.26 -9.35
N ALA A 248 4.28 12.07 -8.73
CA ALA A 248 4.44 12.48 -7.34
C ALA A 248 4.40 11.30 -6.34
N ASP A 249 3.75 10.20 -6.71
CA ASP A 249 3.56 9.03 -5.84
C ASP A 249 4.49 7.85 -6.20
N CYS A 250 4.94 7.76 -7.45
CA CYS A 250 5.66 6.58 -7.95
C CYS A 250 7.06 6.88 -8.54
N THR A 251 7.57 8.11 -8.40
CA THR A 251 8.90 8.48 -8.88
C THR A 251 9.72 9.25 -7.85
N GLY A 252 11.02 9.34 -8.10
CA GLY A 252 11.97 10.11 -7.28
C GLY A 252 11.88 11.63 -7.46
N GLN A 253 10.88 12.15 -8.18
CA GLN A 253 10.76 13.57 -8.49
C GLN A 253 10.75 14.45 -7.23
N ASN A 254 10.04 14.02 -6.18
CA ASN A 254 10.00 14.74 -4.89
C ASN A 254 11.34 14.69 -4.12
N MET A 255 12.24 13.80 -4.52
CA MET A 255 13.59 13.64 -3.98
C MET A 255 14.67 14.26 -4.89
N GLY A 256 14.27 14.88 -6.01
CA GLY A 256 15.19 15.43 -7.01
C GLY A 256 15.88 14.38 -7.89
N ASP A 257 15.40 13.13 -7.90
CA ASP A 257 15.92 12.06 -8.75
C ASP A 257 14.98 11.82 -9.94
N ASN A 258 15.42 12.22 -11.13
CA ASN A 258 14.66 12.09 -12.37
C ASN A 258 14.96 10.77 -13.11
N ARG A 259 15.85 9.92 -12.58
CA ARG A 259 16.17 8.63 -13.20
C ARG A 259 15.05 7.63 -12.90
N VAL A 260 14.80 6.75 -13.85
CA VAL A 260 13.79 5.69 -13.77
C VAL A 260 14.44 4.34 -14.04
N TYR A 261 13.69 3.24 -13.87
CA TYR A 261 14.14 1.93 -14.30
C TYR A 261 14.62 1.95 -15.77
N PRO A 262 15.79 1.37 -16.09
CA PRO A 262 16.58 0.43 -15.27
C PRO A 262 17.65 1.07 -14.36
N GLU A 263 17.84 2.39 -14.39
CA GLU A 263 18.88 3.05 -13.59
C GLU A 263 18.54 3.10 -12.10
N THR A 264 17.25 3.14 -11.78
CA THR A 264 16.73 3.15 -10.41
C THR A 264 15.49 2.26 -10.32
N TRP A 265 14.98 2.11 -9.11
CA TRP A 265 13.72 1.43 -8.82
C TRP A 265 12.45 2.24 -9.17
N TRP A 266 12.59 3.49 -9.65
CA TRP A 266 11.45 4.37 -9.94
C TRP A 266 10.72 3.98 -11.22
N LEU A 267 9.40 4.21 -11.25
CA LEU A 267 8.54 3.85 -12.37
C LEU A 267 8.89 4.65 -13.63
N PRO A 268 9.07 4.02 -14.81
CA PRO A 268 9.24 4.72 -16.09
C PRO A 268 7.92 5.30 -16.62
N PRO A 269 7.95 6.29 -17.53
CA PRO A 269 6.74 6.98 -18.04
C PRO A 269 5.76 6.09 -18.79
N THR A 270 6.26 4.99 -19.35
CA THR A 270 5.48 3.99 -20.08
C THR A 270 4.90 2.90 -19.17
N GLY A 271 5.38 2.78 -17.93
CA GLY A 271 4.92 1.74 -17.00
C GLY A 271 3.49 2.00 -16.53
N ALA A 272 2.62 0.99 -16.70
CA ALA A 272 1.21 1.07 -16.32
C ALA A 272 0.87 -0.03 -15.31
N GLN A 273 0.23 0.34 -14.21
CA GLN A 273 -0.14 -0.61 -13.16
C GLN A 273 -1.38 -1.42 -13.58
N ARG A 274 -1.19 -2.73 -13.80
CA ARG A 274 -2.27 -3.72 -13.98
C ARG A 274 -2.97 -4.01 -12.65
N GLY A 275 -4.16 -4.62 -12.71
CA GLY A 275 -4.79 -5.19 -11.52
C GLY A 275 -6.31 -5.39 -11.67
N THR A 276 -6.86 -6.21 -10.80
CA THR A 276 -8.31 -6.42 -10.68
C THR A 276 -9.03 -5.15 -10.21
N ILE A 277 -10.20 -4.90 -10.80
CA ILE A 277 -11.18 -3.91 -10.34
C ILE A 277 -12.46 -4.57 -9.81
N PHE A 278 -12.52 -5.91 -9.75
CA PHE A 278 -13.62 -6.59 -9.08
C PHE A 278 -13.47 -6.41 -7.56
N SER A 279 -14.56 -5.99 -6.91
CA SER A 279 -14.59 -5.65 -5.49
C SER A 279 -14.99 -6.83 -4.59
N GLY A 280 -15.28 -8.00 -5.16
CA GLY A 280 -15.62 -9.22 -4.42
C GLY A 280 -14.42 -10.12 -4.11
N ASP A 281 -14.64 -11.04 -3.18
CA ASP A 281 -13.67 -12.05 -2.78
C ASP A 281 -13.93 -13.40 -3.47
N GLY A 282 -12.85 -14.09 -3.86
CA GLY A 282 -12.92 -15.40 -4.51
C GLY A 282 -13.27 -15.34 -6.00
N ASP A 283 -13.77 -16.46 -6.53
CA ASP A 283 -14.28 -16.53 -7.91
C ASP A 283 -15.60 -15.76 -8.00
N PRO A 284 -15.73 -14.75 -8.89
CA PRO A 284 -16.96 -14.00 -9.02
C PRO A 284 -18.18 -14.92 -9.18
N ILE A 285 -18.11 -15.93 -10.05
CA ILE A 285 -19.28 -16.72 -10.42
C ILE A 285 -19.60 -17.90 -9.49
N THR A 286 -18.83 -18.11 -8.43
CA THR A 286 -19.13 -19.10 -7.36
C THR A 286 -18.96 -18.48 -5.97
N PRO A 287 -19.71 -17.42 -5.63
CA PRO A 287 -19.50 -16.68 -4.39
C PRO A 287 -19.80 -17.57 -3.17
N GLY A 288 -18.80 -17.73 -2.30
CA GLY A 288 -18.92 -18.44 -1.03
C GLY A 288 -18.75 -19.97 -1.08
N TYR A 289 -18.42 -20.55 -2.24
CA TYR A 289 -18.17 -22.00 -2.35
C TYR A 289 -17.11 -22.33 -3.41
N PRO A 290 -16.46 -23.52 -3.34
CA PRO A 290 -15.39 -23.88 -4.27
C PRO A 290 -15.86 -24.01 -5.72
N ALA A 291 -15.12 -23.41 -6.65
CA ALA A 291 -15.33 -23.48 -8.10
C ALA A 291 -14.86 -24.82 -8.70
N ASN A 292 -15.38 -25.94 -8.18
CA ASN A 292 -15.11 -27.28 -8.71
C ASN A 292 -16.01 -27.64 -9.90
N ASP A 293 -15.81 -28.82 -10.47
CA ASP A 293 -16.53 -29.32 -11.65
C ASP A 293 -18.05 -29.44 -11.44
N LEU A 294 -18.50 -29.58 -10.19
CA LEU A 294 -19.91 -29.73 -9.81
C LEU A 294 -20.54 -28.41 -9.37
N ALA A 295 -19.76 -27.33 -9.26
CA ALA A 295 -20.22 -26.06 -8.75
C ALA A 295 -21.23 -25.43 -9.72
N TYR A 296 -22.34 -24.95 -9.16
CA TYR A 296 -23.22 -24.05 -9.89
C TYR A 296 -22.47 -22.75 -10.18
N ARG A 297 -22.66 -22.17 -11.37
CA ARG A 297 -22.00 -20.92 -11.77
C ARG A 297 -23.05 -19.88 -12.09
N TYR A 298 -22.99 -18.76 -11.38
CA TYR A 298 -23.87 -17.62 -11.65
C TYR A 298 -23.49 -16.97 -12.98
N SER A 299 -24.46 -16.32 -13.62
CA SER A 299 -24.13 -15.45 -14.75
C SER A 299 -23.47 -14.16 -14.23
N GLU A 300 -22.55 -13.60 -15.00
CA GLU A 300 -21.89 -12.32 -14.69
C GLU A 300 -22.88 -11.16 -14.48
N GLU A 301 -24.09 -11.26 -15.05
CA GLU A 301 -25.16 -10.25 -14.91
C GLU A 301 -25.89 -10.32 -13.56
N THR A 302 -25.86 -11.46 -12.87
CA THR A 302 -26.67 -11.73 -11.66
C THR A 302 -25.83 -12.01 -10.42
N VAL A 303 -24.52 -11.94 -10.55
CA VAL A 303 -23.57 -12.17 -9.48
C VAL A 303 -23.60 -11.05 -8.43
N GLU A 304 -23.38 -11.44 -7.17
CA GLU A 304 -23.25 -10.52 -6.04
C GLU A 304 -21.92 -10.81 -5.31
N PRO A 305 -21.02 -9.82 -5.14
CA PRO A 305 -21.16 -8.44 -5.58
C PRO A 305 -21.15 -8.30 -7.12
N PRO A 306 -21.71 -7.22 -7.67
CA PRO A 306 -21.84 -7.03 -9.11
C PRO A 306 -20.47 -6.89 -9.78
N MET A 307 -20.38 -7.35 -11.04
CA MET A 307 -19.22 -7.08 -11.89
C MET A 307 -19.04 -5.57 -12.12
N PRO A 308 -17.82 -5.10 -12.43
CA PRO A 308 -17.59 -3.69 -12.77
C PRO A 308 -18.47 -3.22 -13.93
N GLN A 309 -19.12 -2.06 -13.76
CA GLN A 309 -20.20 -1.61 -14.67
C GLN A 309 -19.74 -0.67 -15.78
N ILE A 310 -18.58 -0.03 -15.61
CA ILE A 310 -18.02 0.93 -16.58
C ILE A 310 -16.63 0.50 -17.06
N PRO A 311 -16.26 0.76 -18.32
CA PRO A 311 -14.92 0.49 -18.83
C PRO A 311 -13.84 1.23 -18.01
N CYS A 312 -12.74 0.53 -17.77
CA CYS A 312 -11.60 0.98 -16.99
C CYS A 312 -10.31 0.55 -17.68
N HIS A 313 -9.41 1.50 -17.95
CA HIS A 313 -8.11 1.18 -18.54
C HIS A 313 -6.97 1.89 -17.80
N PRO A 314 -5.88 1.18 -17.44
CA PRO A 314 -4.73 1.80 -16.84
C PRO A 314 -3.81 2.37 -17.93
N ILE A 315 -3.21 3.54 -17.67
CA ILE A 315 -2.20 4.15 -18.55
C ILE A 315 -0.95 4.52 -17.76
N GLY A 316 0.19 4.61 -18.45
CA GLY A 316 1.40 5.19 -17.90
C GLY A 316 1.28 6.71 -17.72
N TYR A 317 2.05 7.29 -16.81
CA TYR A 317 1.99 8.74 -16.58
C TYR A 317 2.48 9.57 -17.76
N GLY A 318 3.33 9.00 -18.62
CA GLY A 318 3.74 9.65 -19.86
C GLY A 318 2.55 9.93 -20.79
N ALA A 319 1.58 9.00 -20.84
CA ALA A 319 0.32 9.20 -21.56
C ALA A 319 -0.61 10.17 -20.83
N ALA A 320 -0.69 10.08 -19.50
CA ALA A 320 -1.50 11.01 -18.70
C ALA A 320 -1.06 12.48 -18.91
N ILE A 321 0.25 12.76 -18.99
CA ILE A 321 0.79 14.10 -19.28
C ILE A 321 0.38 14.64 -20.66
N LYS A 322 0.08 13.76 -21.63
CA LYS A 322 -0.40 14.17 -22.96
C LYS A 322 -1.91 14.41 -23.00
N ILE A 323 -2.64 13.79 -22.07
CA ILE A 323 -4.10 13.82 -22.00
C ILE A 323 -4.61 14.94 -21.07
N LEU A 324 -3.90 15.20 -19.97
CA LEU A 324 -4.16 16.27 -18.99
C LEU A 324 -3.53 17.59 -19.41
#